data_AF-A0A4R7HVW0-F1
#
_entry.id   AF-A0A4R7HVW0-F1
#
_cell.length_a   1.000
_cell.length_b   1.000
_cell.length_c   1.000
_cell.angle_alpha   90.00
_cell.angle_beta   90.00
_cell.angle_gamma   90.00
#
_symmetry.space_group_name_H-M   'P 1'
#
loop_
_entity.id
_entity.type
_entity.pdbx_description
1 polymer ?
#
loop_
_entity_poly.entity_id
_entity_poly.type
_entity_poly.pdbx_seq_one_letter_code
_entity_poly.pdbx_strand_id
1 'polypeptide(L)'
;MIAMLRDTGYNVVLFLHIVSIIVAMAGAVAHPLMLNMERNRPDGDIAALAQRMETPSRIYSIAYVVAGIIGFGLVSMGDWPWSDAWIWISILLWVASTGILHGALIPAEKALAQGDEAAWSKVDMFGKIITVMIVVILIMMTVKPGGSAL
;
A
#
# COMPACT_ATOMS: atom_id res chain seq x y z
N MET A 1 -28.77 18.86 4.31
CA MET A 1 -27.82 19.76 3.66
C MET A 1 -26.46 19.46 4.27
N ILE A 2 -25.55 18.84 3.52
CA ILE A 2 -24.20 18.43 3.92
C ILE A 2 -23.43 19.70 4.30
N ALA A 3 -23.73 20.30 5.46
CA ALA A 3 -23.55 21.73 5.73
C ALA A 3 -22.10 22.15 5.97
N MET A 4 -21.18 21.39 5.41
CA MET A 4 -20.01 21.86 4.72
C MET A 4 -19.57 20.64 3.91
N LEU A 5 -19.58 20.68 2.59
CA LEU A 5 -18.52 19.96 1.87
C LEU A 5 -17.25 20.43 2.57
N ARG A 6 -16.60 19.56 3.35
CA ARG A 6 -15.35 19.85 4.08
C ARG A 6 -14.51 20.78 3.21
N ASP A 7 -13.93 21.84 3.76
CA ASP A 7 -13.41 22.96 2.96
C ASP A 7 -12.63 22.53 1.71
N THR A 8 -12.53 23.40 0.70
CA THR A 8 -11.86 23.07 -0.57
C THR A 8 -10.49 22.40 -0.36
N GLY A 9 -9.74 22.78 0.68
CA GLY A 9 -8.50 22.15 1.07
C GLY A 9 -8.69 20.69 1.49
N TYR A 10 -9.60 20.41 2.43
CA TYR A 10 -9.91 19.04 2.85
C TYR A 10 -10.25 18.13 1.65
N ASN A 11 -11.11 18.57 0.75
CA ASN A 11 -11.54 17.73 -0.38
C ASN A 11 -10.39 17.46 -1.36
N VAL A 12 -9.51 18.44 -1.58
CA VAL A 12 -8.29 18.24 -2.39
C VAL A 12 -7.37 17.20 -1.74
N VAL A 13 -7.11 17.33 -0.44
CA VAL A 13 -6.26 16.39 0.30
C VAL A 13 -6.89 14.99 0.30
N LEU A 14 -8.22 14.89 0.45
CA LEU A 14 -8.96 13.62 0.41
C LEU A 14 -8.84 12.97 -0.97
N PHE A 15 -9.02 13.75 -2.04
CA PHE A 15 -8.86 13.26 -3.40
C PHE A 15 -7.45 12.72 -3.63
N LEU A 16 -6.41 13.45 -3.21
CA LEU A 16 -5.02 13.03 -3.33
C LEU A 16 -4.73 11.75 -2.52
N HIS A 17 -5.29 11.61 -1.32
CA HIS A 17 -5.17 10.39 -0.52
C HIS A 17 -5.76 9.18 -1.25
N ILE A 18 -6.99 9.32 -1.77
CA ILE A 18 -7.70 8.25 -2.48
C ILE A 18 -6.96 7.85 -3.76
N VAL A 19 -6.52 8.82 -4.56
CA VAL A 19 -5.76 8.51 -5.79
C VAL A 19 -4.45 7.80 -5.44
N SER A 20 -3.73 8.27 -4.41
CA SER A 20 -2.47 7.67 -3.98
C SER A 20 -2.65 6.20 -3.56
N ILE A 21 -3.69 5.88 -2.77
CA ILE A 21 -3.91 4.51 -2.32
C ILE A 21 -4.41 3.60 -3.45
N ILE A 22 -5.16 4.12 -4.44
CA ILE A 22 -5.53 3.36 -5.64
C ILE A 22 -4.28 2.97 -6.43
N VAL A 23 -3.37 3.92 -6.65
CA VAL A 23 -2.10 3.67 -7.35
C VAL A 23 -1.25 2.65 -6.59
N ALA A 24 -1.14 2.77 -5.27
CA ALA A 24 -0.41 1.81 -4.43
C ALA A 24 -1.02 0.40 -4.47
N MET A 25 -2.35 0.30 -4.40
CA MET A 25 -3.08 -0.97 -4.42
C MET A 25 -2.90 -1.71 -5.75
N ALA A 26 -2.78 -0.99 -6.87
CA ALA A 26 -2.51 -1.60 -8.17
C ALA A 26 -1.25 -2.47 -8.12
N GLY A 27 -0.14 -1.97 -7.55
CA GLY A 27 1.08 -2.74 -7.36
C GLY A 27 0.90 -3.91 -6.38
N ALA A 28 0.29 -3.65 -5.23
CA ALA A 28 0.09 -4.66 -4.18
C ALA A 28 -0.73 -5.88 -4.64
N VAL A 29 -1.62 -5.71 -5.62
CA VAL A 29 -2.43 -6.81 -6.16
C VAL A 29 -1.85 -7.35 -7.46
N ALA A 30 -1.48 -6.50 -8.41
CA ALA A 30 -1.05 -6.95 -9.74
C ALA A 30 0.30 -7.67 -9.70
N HIS A 31 1.26 -7.17 -8.91
CA HIS A 31 2.63 -7.72 -8.90
C HIS A 31 2.69 -9.20 -8.51
N PRO A 32 2.15 -9.63 -7.35
CA PRO A 32 2.20 -11.04 -6.96
C PRO A 32 1.44 -11.93 -7.94
N LEU A 33 0.34 -11.45 -8.52
CA LEU A 33 -0.41 -12.21 -9.52
C LEU A 33 0.41 -12.41 -10.80
N MET A 34 0.98 -11.33 -11.35
CA MET A 34 1.76 -11.38 -12.59
C MET A 34 3.00 -12.24 -12.44
N LEU A 35 3.76 -12.10 -11.34
CA LEU A 35 4.96 -12.90 -11.12
C LEU A 35 4.64 -14.39 -10.91
N ASN A 36 3.53 -14.70 -10.24
CA ASN A 36 3.09 -16.09 -10.04
C ASN A 36 2.60 -16.70 -11.37
N MET A 37 1.85 -15.94 -12.16
CA MET A 37 1.46 -16.35 -13.52
C MET A 37 2.71 -16.66 -14.35
N GLU A 38 3.69 -15.76 -14.37
CA GLU A 38 4.94 -15.94 -15.13
C GLU A 38 5.72 -17.16 -14.67
N ARG A 39 5.87 -17.35 -13.36
CA ARG A 39 6.57 -18.50 -12.78
C ARG A 39 5.98 -19.85 -13.19
N ASN A 40 4.66 -19.92 -13.35
CA ASN A 40 3.98 -21.16 -13.68
C ASN A 40 3.92 -21.42 -15.19
N ARG A 41 4.44 -20.52 -16.03
CA ARG A 41 4.50 -20.73 -17.48
C ARG A 41 5.71 -21.61 -17.83
N PRO A 42 5.57 -22.57 -18.77
CA PRO A 42 6.67 -23.40 -19.23
C PRO A 42 7.85 -22.61 -19.84
N ASP A 43 7.54 -21.45 -20.42
CA ASP A 43 8.46 -20.52 -21.08
C ASP A 43 8.65 -19.21 -20.29
N GLY A 44 8.25 -19.19 -19.02
CA GLY A 44 8.23 -17.98 -18.21
C GLY A 44 9.61 -17.47 -17.83
N ASP A 45 9.77 -16.15 -17.83
CA ASP A 45 10.98 -15.46 -17.37
C ASP A 45 10.63 -14.47 -16.26
N ILE A 46 10.62 -14.98 -15.03
CA ILE A 46 10.30 -14.20 -13.83
C ILE A 46 11.30 -13.07 -13.58
N ALA A 47 12.56 -13.23 -14.00
CA ALA A 47 13.59 -12.23 -13.83
C ALA A 47 13.38 -11.05 -14.79
N ALA A 48 13.11 -11.34 -16.07
CA ALA A 48 12.79 -10.31 -17.06
C ALA A 48 11.48 -9.57 -16.71
N LEU A 49 10.48 -10.29 -16.18
CA LEU A 49 9.27 -9.64 -15.70
C LEU A 49 9.54 -8.75 -14.48
N ALA A 50 10.30 -9.22 -13.50
CA ALA A 50 10.69 -8.43 -12.33
C ALA A 50 11.48 -7.15 -12.73
N GLN A 51 12.38 -7.23 -13.72
CA GLN A 51 13.08 -6.07 -14.27
C GLN A 51 12.12 -5.02 -14.85
N ARG A 52 11.11 -5.46 -15.62
CA ARG A 52 10.09 -4.56 -16.18
C ARG A 52 9.23 -3.90 -15.10
N MET A 53 9.11 -4.56 -13.95
CA MET A 53 8.32 -4.09 -12.83
C MET A 53 9.06 -3.13 -11.89
N GLU A 54 10.38 -2.95 -12.00
CA GLU A 54 11.13 -2.05 -11.10
C GLU A 54 10.64 -0.59 -11.13
N THR A 55 10.39 -0.07 -12.33
CA THR A 55 9.90 1.31 -12.51
C THR A 55 8.50 1.49 -11.93
N PRO A 56 7.50 0.67 -12.27
CA PRO A 56 6.19 0.77 -11.64
C PRO A 56 6.22 0.47 -10.13
N SER A 57 7.04 -0.48 -9.63
CA SER A 57 7.24 -0.72 -8.19
C SER A 57 7.64 0.57 -7.47
N ARG A 58 8.53 1.38 -8.05
CA ARG A 58 8.94 2.66 -7.45
C ARG A 58 7.78 3.65 -7.36
N ILE A 59 6.96 3.74 -8.40
CA ILE A 59 5.78 4.62 -8.42
C ILE A 59 4.78 4.18 -7.36
N TYR A 60 4.47 2.88 -7.30
CA TYR A 60 3.53 2.31 -6.33
C TYR A 60 4.02 2.49 -4.88
N SER A 61 5.31 2.28 -4.64
CA SER A 61 5.92 2.48 -3.32
C SER A 61 5.85 3.94 -2.86
N ILE A 62 6.16 4.89 -3.75
CA ILE A 62 6.05 6.32 -3.45
C ILE A 62 4.60 6.69 -3.17
N ALA A 63 3.66 6.23 -4.02
CA ALA A 63 2.23 6.47 -3.83
C ALA A 63 1.74 5.92 -2.49
N TYR A 64 2.22 4.76 -2.05
CA TYR A 64 1.87 4.17 -0.76
C TYR A 64 2.35 5.01 0.42
N VAL A 65 3.59 5.51 0.36
CA VAL A 65 4.14 6.38 1.41
C VAL A 65 3.37 7.70 1.45
N VAL A 66 3.12 8.30 0.29
CA VAL A 66 2.33 9.54 0.16
C VAL A 66 0.91 9.34 0.70
N ALA A 67 0.25 8.21 0.39
CA ALA A 67 -1.09 7.91 0.90
C ALA A 67 -1.12 7.94 2.43
N GLY A 68 -0.16 7.30 3.11
CA GLY A 68 -0.09 7.30 4.57
C GLY A 68 0.12 8.69 5.17
N ILE A 69 1.09 9.46 4.63
CA ILE A 69 1.38 10.82 5.10
C ILE A 69 0.15 11.74 4.94
N ILE A 70 -0.49 11.70 3.77
CA ILE A 70 -1.70 12.49 3.50
C ILE A 70 -2.85 12.03 4.43
N GLY A 71 -2.94 10.73 4.71
CA GLY A 71 -3.92 10.18 5.65
C GLY A 71 -3.83 10.81 7.05
N PHE A 72 -2.61 11.04 7.56
CA PHE A 72 -2.42 11.74 8.84
C PHE A 72 -2.89 13.19 8.78
N GLY A 73 -2.65 13.86 7.65
CA GLY A 73 -3.19 15.20 7.39
C GLY A 73 -4.72 15.20 7.47
N LEU A 74 -5.38 14.22 6.85
CA LEU A 74 -6.86 14.13 6.85
C LEU A 74 -7.46 13.86 8.23
N VAL A 75 -6.77 13.11 9.08
CA VAL A 75 -7.18 12.93 10.48
C VAL A 75 -7.11 14.28 11.21
N SER A 76 -6.00 15.00 11.09
CA SER A 76 -5.82 16.32 11.72
C SER A 76 -6.78 17.40 11.20
N MET A 77 -7.18 17.33 9.94
CA MET A 77 -8.14 18.26 9.33
C MET A 77 -9.60 17.87 9.56
N GLY A 78 -9.86 16.68 10.09
CA GLY A 78 -11.20 16.19 10.39
C GLY A 78 -11.54 16.25 11.87
N ASP A 79 -12.80 15.99 12.19
CA ASP A 79 -13.30 15.95 13.57
C ASP A 79 -13.06 14.59 14.26
N TRP A 80 -12.01 13.87 13.87
CA TRP A 80 -11.68 12.54 14.42
C TRP A 80 -10.72 12.68 15.61
N PRO A 81 -11.06 12.14 16.80
CA PRO A 81 -10.14 12.17 17.93
C PRO A 81 -8.93 11.28 17.67
N TRP A 82 -7.72 11.81 17.87
CA TRP A 82 -6.48 11.03 17.80
C TRP A 82 -6.40 9.89 18.81
N SER A 83 -7.29 9.84 19.79
CA SER A 83 -7.43 8.71 20.72
C SER A 83 -8.15 7.50 20.11
N ASP A 84 -8.78 7.64 18.94
CA ASP A 84 -9.50 6.54 18.30
C ASP A 84 -8.54 5.40 17.94
N ALA A 85 -8.87 4.19 18.38
CA ALA A 85 -8.02 3.02 18.20
C ALA A 85 -7.74 2.71 16.72
N TRP A 86 -8.72 2.93 15.83
CA TRP A 86 -8.55 2.64 14.40
C TRP A 86 -7.46 3.48 13.75
N ILE A 87 -7.21 4.71 14.23
CA ILE A 87 -6.15 5.60 13.74
C ILE A 87 -4.79 4.98 14.06
N TRP A 88 -4.54 4.68 15.33
CA TRP A 88 -3.25 4.12 15.78
C TRP A 88 -2.97 2.75 15.22
N ILE A 89 -3.96 1.86 15.15
CA ILE A 89 -3.78 0.54 14.55
C ILE A 89 -3.40 0.68 13.07
N SER A 90 -4.05 1.59 12.34
CA SER A 90 -3.73 1.83 10.94
C SER A 90 -2.33 2.46 10.75
N ILE A 91 -1.93 3.36 11.63
CA ILE A 91 -0.57 3.93 11.64
C ILE A 91 0.47 2.83 11.84
N LEU A 92 0.28 1.98 12.85
CA LEU A 92 1.21 0.89 13.15
C LEU A 92 1.30 -0.10 11.99
N LEU A 93 0.17 -0.47 11.39
CA LEU A 93 0.15 -1.32 10.20
C LEU A 93 0.83 -0.65 9.00
N TRP A 94 0.61 0.65 8.78
CA TRP A 94 1.23 1.39 7.69
C TRP A 94 2.75 1.50 7.88
N VAL A 95 3.23 1.81 9.09
CA VAL A 95 4.67 1.84 9.41
C VAL A 95 5.30 0.46 9.22
N ALA A 96 4.68 -0.58 9.77
CA ALA A 96 5.18 -1.95 9.67
C ALA A 96 5.23 -2.43 8.20
N SER A 97 4.16 -2.21 7.44
CA SER A 97 4.11 -2.58 6.01
C SER A 97 5.08 -1.76 5.17
N THR A 98 5.26 -0.46 5.44
CA THR A 98 6.28 0.37 4.77
C THR A 98 7.69 -0.13 5.08
N GLY A 99 7.95 -0.54 6.33
CA GLY A 99 9.19 -1.17 6.74
C GLY A 99 9.46 -2.49 6.02
N ILE A 100 8.45 -3.36 5.91
CA ILE A 100 8.56 -4.62 5.14
C ILE A 100 8.78 -4.33 3.66
N LEU A 101 8.05 -3.35 3.09
CA LEU A 101 8.14 -2.98 1.68
C LEU A 101 9.56 -2.54 1.32
N HIS A 102 10.11 -1.58 2.06
CA HIS A 102 11.43 -1.01 1.77
C HIS A 102 12.59 -1.87 2.29
N GLY A 103 12.39 -2.57 3.41
CA GLY A 103 13.43 -3.36 4.06
C GLY A 103 13.53 -4.81 3.58
N ALA A 104 12.46 -5.38 3.00
CA ALA A 104 12.43 -6.79 2.63
C ALA A 104 11.92 -7.05 1.20
N LEU A 105 10.76 -6.49 0.83
CA LEU A 105 10.14 -6.78 -0.48
C LEU A 105 10.93 -6.16 -1.64
N ILE A 106 11.17 -4.85 -1.63
CA ILE A 106 11.91 -4.17 -2.71
C ILE A 106 13.31 -4.76 -2.91
N PRO A 107 14.11 -5.04 -1.87
CA PRO A 107 15.38 -5.73 -2.03
C PRO A 107 15.25 -7.12 -2.67
N ALA A 108 14.21 -7.89 -2.30
CA ALA A 108 13.97 -9.20 -2.89
C ALA A 108 13.51 -9.12 -4.36
N GLU A 109 12.68 -8.14 -4.71
CA GLU A 109 12.29 -7.86 -6.11
C GLU A 109 13.52 -7.53 -6.97
N LYS A 110 14.43 -6.70 -6.45
CA LYS A 110 15.69 -6.38 -7.14
C LYS A 110 16.61 -7.59 -7.31
N ALA A 111 16.73 -8.43 -6.28
CA ALA A 111 17.52 -9.65 -6.37
C ALA A 111 16.93 -10.61 -7.43
N LEU A 112 15.60 -10.75 -7.44
CA LEU A 112 14.90 -11.55 -8.45
C LEU A 112 15.11 -10.99 -9.86
N ALA A 113 15.03 -9.66 -10.04
CA ALA A 113 15.33 -8.98 -11.29
C ALA A 113 16.78 -9.20 -11.77
N GLN A 114 17.71 -9.48 -10.86
CA GLN A 114 19.11 -9.81 -11.16
C GLN A 114 19.33 -11.31 -11.44
N GLY A 115 18.26 -12.12 -11.45
CA GLY A 115 18.31 -13.55 -11.71
C GLY A 115 18.47 -14.43 -10.47
N ASP A 116 18.40 -13.87 -9.25
CA ASP A 116 18.37 -14.67 -8.03
C ASP A 116 16.98 -15.26 -7.80
N GLU A 117 16.74 -16.45 -8.37
CA GLU A 117 15.47 -17.15 -8.20
C GLU A 117 15.17 -17.53 -6.74
N ALA A 118 16.18 -17.63 -5.85
CA ALA A 118 15.94 -17.92 -4.44
C ALA A 118 15.24 -16.76 -3.73
N ALA A 119 15.33 -15.54 -4.27
CA ALA A 119 14.62 -14.37 -3.77
C ALA A 119 13.09 -14.48 -3.94
N TRP A 120 12.60 -15.34 -4.84
CA TRP A 120 11.18 -15.53 -5.11
C TRP A 120 10.37 -15.79 -3.84
N SER A 121 10.85 -16.68 -2.96
CA SER A 121 10.09 -17.03 -1.74
C SER A 121 9.84 -15.83 -0.85
N LYS A 122 10.76 -14.86 -0.83
CA LYS A 122 10.60 -13.61 -0.09
C LYS A 122 9.62 -12.67 -0.81
N VAL A 123 9.74 -12.54 -2.13
CA VAL A 123 8.82 -11.73 -2.95
C VAL A 123 7.38 -12.20 -2.78
N ASP A 124 7.14 -13.50 -2.91
CA ASP A 124 5.80 -14.10 -2.77
C ASP A 124 5.24 -13.90 -1.36
N MET A 125 6.04 -14.20 -0.33
CA MET A 125 5.61 -14.09 1.06
C MET A 125 5.34 -12.63 1.47
N PHE A 126 6.30 -11.73 1.26
CA PHE A 126 6.16 -10.33 1.68
C PHE A 126 5.16 -9.56 0.82
N GLY A 127 5.05 -9.89 -0.48
CA GLY A 127 4.00 -9.37 -1.35
C GLY A 127 2.62 -9.63 -0.76
N LYS A 128 2.30 -10.89 -0.46
CA LYS A 128 1.02 -11.29 0.16
C LYS A 128 0.79 -10.62 1.52
N ILE A 129 1.81 -10.59 2.39
CA ILE A 129 1.71 -9.93 3.71
C ILE A 129 1.34 -8.46 3.54
N ILE A 130 2.04 -7.73 2.66
CA ILE A 130 1.76 -6.32 2.42
C ILE A 130 0.35 -6.13 1.86
N THR A 131 -0.08 -6.93 0.88
CA THR A 131 -1.45 -6.85 0.34
C THR A 131 -2.49 -7.00 1.44
N VAL A 132 -2.35 -8.00 2.31
CA VAL A 132 -3.27 -8.22 3.44
C VAL A 132 -3.23 -7.04 4.41
N MET A 133 -2.05 -6.53 4.76
CA MET A 133 -1.93 -5.38 5.66
C MET A 133 -2.61 -4.14 5.07
N ILE A 134 -2.45 -3.85 3.78
CA ILE A 134 -3.12 -2.73 3.12
C ILE A 134 -4.64 -2.91 3.15
N VAL A 135 -5.15 -4.11 2.88
CA VAL A 135 -6.59 -4.39 2.98
C VAL A 135 -7.11 -4.17 4.39
N VAL A 136 -6.39 -4.64 5.42
CA VAL A 136 -6.77 -4.39 6.82
C VAL A 136 -6.75 -2.90 7.14
N ILE A 137 -5.73 -2.16 6.70
CA ILE A 137 -5.67 -0.69 6.85
C ILE A 137 -6.90 -0.03 6.20
N LEU A 138 -7.28 -0.45 4.99
CA LEU A 138 -8.46 0.08 4.31
C LEU A 138 -9.75 -0.24 5.08
N ILE A 139 -9.91 -1.44 5.63
CA ILE A 139 -11.06 -1.79 6.48
C ILE A 139 -11.10 -0.88 7.71
N MET A 140 -9.96 -0.68 8.37
CA MET A 140 -9.86 0.21 9.54
C MET A 140 -10.23 1.66 9.19
N MET A 141 -9.82 2.14 8.02
CA MET A 141 -10.08 3.52 7.56
C MET A 141 -11.52 3.72 7.05
N THR A 142 -12.17 2.68 6.56
CA THR A 142 -13.52 2.74 5.97
C THR A 142 -14.60 2.45 7.01
N VAL A 143 -14.41 1.40 7.81
CA VAL A 143 -15.36 0.98 8.85
C VAL A 143 -15.15 1.77 10.14
N LYS A 144 -13.90 2.18 10.44
CA LYS A 144 -13.52 2.94 11.65
C LYS A 144 -14.07 2.32 12.94
N PRO A 145 -13.80 1.02 13.19
CA PRO A 145 -14.38 0.33 14.33
C PRO A 145 -13.95 1.00 15.64
N GLY A 146 -14.93 1.26 16.52
CA GLY A 146 -14.69 1.95 17.79
C GLY A 146 -14.36 3.45 17.65
N GLY A 147 -14.56 4.04 16.46
CA GLY A 147 -14.46 5.49 16.29
C GLY A 147 -15.61 6.21 16.97
N SER A 148 -15.33 7.32 17.65
CA SER A 148 -16.34 8.06 18.42
C SER A 148 -17.15 9.07 17.59
N ALA A 149 -16.79 9.29 16.33
CA ALA A 149 -17.58 10.17 15.46
C ALA A 149 -18.69 9.37 14.76
N LEU A 150 -19.93 9.77 15.03
CA LEU A 150 -21.16 9.34 14.35
C LEU A 150 -21.23 9.90 12.92
#